data_AF-S0JDY0-F1
#
_entry.id   AF-S0JDY0-F1
#
_cell.length_a   1.000
_cell.length_b   1.000
_cell.length_c   1.000
_cell.angle_alpha   90.00
_cell.angle_beta   90.00
_cell.angle_gamma   90.00
#
_symmetry.space_group_name_H-M   'P 1'
#
loop_
_entity.id
_entity.type
_entity.pdbx_description
1 polymer ?
#
loop_
_entity_poly.entity_id
_entity_poly.type
_entity_poly.pdbx_seq_one_letter_code
_entity_poly.pdbx_strand_id
1 'polypeptide(L)'
;MKSEKLFLSDLKQSPIFSTSQLAVPFYSSHSEARAAFIQQVRKKQAWQLMGSHHLFLAVAFDEQRATLRNLLYIPMENFSWKKSLALIETFLRQHFVKEFFIPISLGEMMTQWLIAKGYEQTAAGFKKVFTYHTALVLGGGGARGSYQIGVWQALKSLGISFDLMTGTSVGALNGALILMDDVDVARDLWLTISTDKVLAFPEACATNQTLKELVQQVGSLATTALKENGASSKPLQELLIQTFDAEKMQKRQVPLFVCTTRFPALQEVVHHYDVTNGLDELKWLVASASFYPGMVPMEIEQEFYVDGGYRNNLPIDVALAHGATECICVDIKGPGIAKKTTIPEEVAVVNYCSPWSLGNLLVFDSNRSETNYRLGYLETMKSFDQFNGYWYTFTLETTWQKEWHAFLRYLQKDQQSLALLQRTEFWKKVGKLYQHKAPVEQGGLILLELIGRFFGLEATHVYTKESFLTGIQQAFRQEQLAIGTLSISEWLATYRNQRFVLSEKNQLAHLYQIIIEKKELPIQIISFAPVLVVAAKFLVYLLTETEFVHPSENTLQ
;
A
#
# COMPACT_ATOMS: atom_id res chain seq x y z
N MET A 1 9.99 9.06 10.31
CA MET A 1 9.00 10.16 10.28
C MET A 1 7.64 9.60 9.87
N LYS A 2 6.54 10.12 10.41
CA LYS A 2 5.17 9.89 9.92
C LYS A 2 4.65 11.18 9.29
N SER A 3 4.14 11.11 8.07
CA SER A 3 3.48 12.22 7.37
C SER A 3 2.00 11.90 7.20
N GLU A 4 1.11 12.86 7.46
CA GLU A 4 -0.33 12.68 7.30
C GLU A 4 -0.97 13.87 6.61
N LYS A 5 -1.78 13.62 5.59
CA LYS A 5 -2.61 14.67 4.96
C LYS A 5 -3.68 15.12 5.96
N LEU A 6 -3.87 16.44 6.06
CA LEU A 6 -4.79 17.06 7.01
C LEU A 6 -6.13 17.41 6.37
N PHE A 7 -7.19 17.26 7.16
CA PHE A 7 -8.56 17.70 6.87
C PHE A 7 -9.02 18.70 7.95
N LEU A 8 -10.11 19.43 7.70
CA LEU A 8 -10.58 20.46 8.65
C LEU A 8 -11.05 19.82 9.97
N SER A 9 -11.63 18.63 9.90
CA SER A 9 -12.03 17.84 11.07
C SER A 9 -10.84 17.50 11.96
N ASP A 10 -9.66 17.22 11.39
CA ASP A 10 -8.44 16.97 12.15
C ASP A 10 -8.00 18.20 12.94
N LEU A 11 -8.01 19.38 12.31
CA LEU A 11 -7.61 20.62 12.97
C LEU A 11 -8.55 20.99 14.13
N LYS A 12 -9.86 20.75 13.98
CA LYS A 12 -10.83 20.99 15.05
C LYS A 12 -10.65 20.07 16.25
N GLN A 13 -10.19 18.84 16.00
CA GLN A 13 -9.94 17.84 17.04
C GLN A 13 -8.54 17.93 17.65
N SER A 14 -7.64 18.69 17.04
CA SER A 14 -6.24 18.81 17.44
C SER A 14 -6.04 19.99 18.39
N PRO A 15 -5.89 19.77 19.71
CA PRO A 15 -5.67 20.85 20.68
C PRO A 15 -4.33 21.54 20.49
N ILE A 16 -3.39 20.92 19.79
CA ILE A 16 -2.04 21.43 19.57
C ILE A 16 -1.96 22.41 18.38
N PHE A 17 -2.89 22.35 17.41
CA PHE A 17 -2.84 23.27 16.27
C PHE A 17 -3.02 24.73 16.71
N SER A 18 -3.86 24.99 17.72
CA SER A 18 -4.08 26.31 18.29
C SER A 18 -2.87 26.86 19.06
N THR A 19 -1.87 26.04 19.38
CA THR A 19 -0.62 26.48 20.01
C THR A 19 0.54 26.58 19.01
N SER A 20 0.30 26.22 17.74
CA SER A 20 1.32 26.31 16.69
C SER A 20 1.77 27.74 16.42
N GLN A 21 3.06 27.90 16.12
CA GLN A 21 3.70 29.16 15.82
C GLN A 21 4.25 29.16 14.40
N LEU A 22 4.31 30.35 13.81
CA LEU A 22 4.87 30.57 12.48
C LEU A 22 6.38 30.35 12.53
N ALA A 23 6.89 29.44 11.70
CA ALA A 23 8.29 29.10 11.69
C ALA A 23 9.14 30.14 10.92
N VAL A 24 8.67 30.56 9.74
CA VAL A 24 9.36 31.55 8.89
C VAL A 24 8.42 32.72 8.58
N PRO A 25 8.91 33.94 8.31
CA PRO A 25 8.07 35.15 8.26
C PRO A 25 7.21 35.29 6.98
N PHE A 26 6.46 34.24 6.61
CA PHE A 26 5.48 34.28 5.51
C PHE A 26 4.29 35.20 5.79
N TYR A 27 3.98 35.43 7.07
CA TYR A 27 2.81 36.16 7.53
C TYR A 27 3.18 37.10 8.67
N SER A 28 2.38 38.14 8.87
CA SER A 28 2.64 39.17 9.88
C SER A 28 2.40 38.69 11.32
N SER A 29 1.62 37.62 11.49
CA SER A 29 1.32 37.05 12.82
C SER A 29 1.07 35.54 12.77
N HIS A 30 1.20 34.87 13.92
CA HIS A 30 0.85 33.44 14.07
C HIS A 30 -0.62 33.16 13.77
N SER A 31 -1.51 34.10 14.08
CA SER A 31 -2.95 33.97 13.80
C SER A 31 -3.25 34.02 12.31
N GLU A 32 -2.63 34.97 11.60
CA GLU A 32 -2.73 35.04 10.13
C GLU A 32 -2.18 33.78 9.47
N ALA A 33 -1.03 33.30 9.93
CA ALA A 33 -0.44 32.07 9.40
C ALA A 33 -1.34 30.84 9.59
N ARG A 34 -1.97 30.69 10.76
CA ARG A 34 -2.92 29.59 11.01
C ARG A 34 -4.17 29.72 10.14
N ALA A 35 -4.69 30.93 9.94
CA ALA A 35 -5.82 31.16 9.05
C ALA A 35 -5.48 30.80 7.58
N ALA A 36 -4.30 31.19 7.11
CA ALA A 36 -3.82 30.80 5.79
C ALA A 36 -3.59 29.29 5.66
N PHE A 37 -3.07 28.64 6.71
CA PHE A 37 -2.88 27.19 6.75
C PHE A 37 -4.21 26.44 6.60
N ILE A 38 -5.28 26.89 7.26
CA ILE A 38 -6.63 26.33 7.12
C ILE A 38 -7.12 26.40 5.65
N GLN A 39 -6.75 27.44 4.90
CA GLN A 39 -7.08 27.51 3.47
C GLN A 39 -6.31 26.48 2.65
N GLN A 40 -5.06 26.17 3.01
CA GLN A 40 -4.29 25.11 2.35
C GLN A 40 -4.84 23.71 2.66
N VAL A 41 -5.36 23.50 3.87
CA VAL A 41 -6.11 22.27 4.23
C VAL A 41 -7.33 22.09 3.32
N ARG A 42 -8.09 23.16 3.05
CA ARG A 42 -9.22 23.11 2.11
C ARG A 42 -8.80 22.75 0.68
N LYS A 43 -7.60 23.19 0.27
CA LYS A 43 -7.00 22.86 -1.03
C LYS A 43 -6.36 21.47 -1.07
N LYS A 44 -6.42 20.69 0.01
CA LYS A 44 -5.75 19.38 0.14
C LYS A 44 -4.22 19.47 -0.05
N GLN A 45 -3.62 20.61 0.33
CA GLN A 45 -2.21 20.95 0.19
C GLN A 45 -1.52 21.12 1.55
N ALA A 46 -1.99 20.41 2.58
CA ALA A 46 -1.49 20.53 3.94
C ALA A 46 -1.30 19.17 4.60
N TRP A 47 -0.17 19.03 5.28
CA TRP A 47 0.26 17.82 5.96
C TRP A 47 0.73 18.13 7.37
N GLN A 48 0.64 17.12 8.22
CA GLN A 48 1.25 17.05 9.53
C GLN A 48 2.48 16.13 9.43
N LEU A 49 3.65 16.63 9.83
CA LEU A 49 4.87 15.84 9.91
C LEU A 49 5.20 15.59 11.38
N MET A 50 5.36 14.32 11.74
CA MET A 50 5.64 13.86 13.09
C MET A 50 6.95 13.04 13.08
N GLY A 51 7.96 13.55 13.79
CA GLY A 51 9.27 12.91 13.93
C GLY A 51 10.00 13.49 15.13
N SER A 52 11.24 13.94 14.95
CA SER A 52 11.93 14.71 16.00
C SER A 52 11.22 16.02 16.36
N HIS A 53 10.43 16.56 15.42
CA HIS A 53 9.61 17.75 15.55
C HIS A 53 8.19 17.47 15.07
N HIS A 54 7.29 18.35 15.47
CA HIS A 54 5.92 18.38 15.00
C HIS A 54 5.71 19.61 14.12
N LEU A 55 5.53 19.39 12.82
CA LEU A 55 5.35 20.46 11.83
C LEU A 55 3.98 20.36 11.15
N PHE A 56 3.40 21.52 10.87
CA PHE A 56 2.27 21.68 9.95
C PHE A 56 2.82 22.30 8.68
N LEU A 57 2.93 21.48 7.64
CA LEU A 57 3.56 21.83 6.37
C LEU A 57 2.49 22.00 5.29
N ALA A 58 2.46 23.17 4.64
CA ALA A 58 1.65 23.37 3.45
C ALA A 58 2.53 23.56 2.22
N VAL A 59 2.34 22.70 1.23
CA VAL A 59 3.15 22.64 0.01
C VAL A 59 2.23 22.50 -1.20
N ALA A 60 2.51 23.28 -2.23
CA ALA A 60 1.89 23.11 -3.54
C ALA A 60 2.83 22.27 -4.41
N PHE A 61 2.32 21.18 -4.97
CA PHE A 61 3.02 20.35 -5.95
C PHE A 61 2.61 20.78 -7.36
N ASP A 62 3.60 20.88 -8.24
CA ASP A 62 3.46 21.14 -9.67
C ASP A 62 4.46 20.24 -10.41
N GLU A 63 3.96 19.19 -11.05
CA GLU A 63 4.77 18.09 -11.59
C GLU A 63 5.76 17.55 -10.51
N GLN A 64 7.07 17.64 -10.74
CA GLN A 64 8.12 17.24 -9.81
C GLN A 64 8.70 18.42 -9.02
N ARG A 65 7.96 19.53 -8.92
CA ARG A 65 8.35 20.71 -8.15
C ARG A 65 7.43 20.89 -6.95
N ALA A 66 8.00 21.33 -5.84
CA ALA A 66 7.27 21.66 -4.63
C ALA A 66 7.55 23.11 -4.23
N THR A 67 6.49 23.85 -3.90
CA THR A 67 6.61 25.21 -3.36
C THR A 67 6.06 25.28 -1.96
N LEU A 68 6.87 25.75 -1.01
CA LEU A 68 6.44 25.99 0.36
C LEU A 68 5.39 27.12 0.39
N ARG A 69 4.22 26.86 0.96
CA ARG A 69 3.13 27.83 1.11
C ARG A 69 2.94 28.30 2.55
N ASN A 70 3.23 27.42 3.51
CA ASN A 70 3.13 27.72 4.92
C ASN A 70 3.91 26.69 5.74
N LEU A 71 4.47 27.12 6.86
CA LEU A 71 5.16 26.26 7.80
C LEU A 71 4.87 26.73 9.23
N LEU A 72 4.17 25.89 9.98
CA LEU A 72 3.97 26.09 11.42
C LEU A 72 4.66 24.96 12.18
N TYR A 73 5.09 25.25 13.40
CA TYR A 73 5.66 24.25 14.29
C TYR A 73 4.98 24.32 15.66
N ILE A 74 5.06 23.23 16.41
CA ILE A 74 4.71 23.23 17.83
C ILE A 74 5.96 23.60 18.64
N PRO A 75 5.92 24.68 19.45
CA PRO A 75 7.02 25.04 20.32
C PRO A 75 7.38 23.89 21.27
N MET A 76 8.67 23.56 21.32
CA MET A 76 9.25 22.53 22.16
C MET A 76 10.62 23.00 22.65
N GLU A 77 11.05 22.55 23.83
CA GLU A 77 12.31 22.98 24.46
C GLU A 77 13.56 22.73 23.58
N ASN A 78 13.51 21.70 22.73
CA ASN A 78 14.63 21.24 21.90
C ASN A 78 14.45 21.55 20.40
N PHE A 79 13.70 22.61 20.06
CA PHE A 79 13.47 22.99 18.67
C PHE A 79 14.78 23.21 17.90
N SER A 80 14.87 22.66 16.69
CA SER A 80 16.02 22.78 15.80
C SER A 80 15.59 22.91 14.35
N TRP A 81 16.07 23.98 13.70
CA TRP A 81 15.90 24.18 12.26
C TRP A 81 16.54 23.08 11.44
N LYS A 82 17.68 22.52 11.88
CA LYS A 82 18.34 21.40 11.20
C LYS A 82 17.42 20.19 11.10
N LYS A 83 16.82 19.79 12.21
CA LYS A 83 15.93 18.63 12.27
C LYS A 83 14.58 18.91 11.57
N SER A 84 14.05 20.13 11.70
CA SER A 84 12.83 20.52 10.99
C SER A 84 13.00 20.53 9.47
N LEU A 85 14.13 21.05 8.99
CA LEU A 85 14.45 21.02 7.56
C LEU A 85 14.66 19.59 7.06
N ALA A 86 15.34 18.74 7.83
CA ALA A 86 15.47 17.31 7.51
C ALA A 86 14.11 16.63 7.35
N LEU A 87 13.16 16.87 8.26
CA LEU A 87 11.80 16.32 8.13
C LEU A 87 11.07 16.80 6.86
N ILE A 88 11.22 18.08 6.51
CA ILE A 88 10.63 18.63 5.29
C ILE A 88 11.28 17.99 4.06
N GLU A 89 12.60 17.89 4.02
CA GLU A 89 13.33 17.26 2.91
C GLU A 89 12.99 15.78 2.76
N THR A 90 12.90 15.03 3.87
CA THR A 90 12.47 13.63 3.87
C THR A 90 11.05 13.48 3.34
N PHE A 91 10.13 14.35 3.73
CA PHE A 91 8.77 14.38 3.16
C PHE A 91 8.79 14.64 1.65
N LEU A 92 9.56 15.63 1.18
CA LEU A 92 9.66 15.94 -0.25
C LEU A 92 10.30 14.81 -1.05
N ARG A 93 11.29 14.12 -0.47
CA ARG A 93 11.94 12.94 -1.05
C ARG A 93 10.98 11.75 -1.17
N GLN A 94 10.09 11.53 -0.19
CA GLN A 94 9.02 10.52 -0.29
C GLN A 94 8.07 10.76 -1.47
N HIS A 95 7.94 12.02 -1.91
CA HIS A 95 7.15 12.43 -3.07
C HIS A 95 7.98 12.55 -4.36
N PHE A 96 9.26 12.16 -4.36
CA PHE A 96 10.17 12.23 -5.52
C PHE A 96 10.22 13.61 -6.19
N VAL A 97 10.18 14.67 -5.37
CA VAL A 97 10.32 16.07 -5.80
C VAL A 97 11.74 16.36 -6.31
N LYS A 98 11.89 16.72 -7.58
CA LYS A 98 13.18 17.16 -8.13
C LYS A 98 13.62 18.52 -7.59
N GLU A 99 12.68 19.45 -7.45
CA GLU A 99 12.99 20.83 -7.08
C GLU A 99 12.07 21.36 -5.99
N PHE A 100 12.64 21.92 -4.93
CA PHE A 100 11.91 22.56 -3.85
C PHE A 100 12.22 24.05 -3.78
N PHE A 101 11.16 24.86 -3.70
CA PHE A 101 11.23 26.30 -3.64
C PHE A 101 10.61 26.86 -2.36
N ILE A 102 11.37 27.75 -1.70
CA ILE A 102 10.96 28.47 -0.50
C ILE A 102 10.87 29.96 -0.87
N PRO A 103 9.66 30.51 -1.13
CA PRO A 103 9.46 31.85 -1.66
C PRO A 103 9.56 32.93 -0.58
N ILE A 104 10.72 33.04 0.08
CA ILE A 104 10.91 34.02 1.16
C ILE A 104 12.35 34.51 1.22
N SER A 105 12.51 35.81 1.54
CA SER A 105 13.80 36.40 1.89
C SER A 105 14.08 36.21 3.38
N LEU A 106 15.30 35.81 3.71
CA LEU A 106 15.73 35.57 5.09
C LEU A 106 16.94 36.46 5.43
N GLY A 107 17.19 36.65 6.72
CA GLY A 107 18.38 37.35 7.19
C GLY A 107 19.68 36.63 6.79
N GLU A 108 20.81 37.34 6.86
CA GLU A 108 22.11 36.87 6.38
C GLU A 108 22.53 35.52 6.98
N MET A 109 22.39 35.33 8.29
CA MET A 109 22.74 34.09 8.97
C MET A 109 21.97 32.87 8.45
N MET A 110 20.65 32.98 8.27
CA MET A 110 19.82 31.89 7.75
C MET A 110 20.07 31.64 6.26
N THR A 111 20.36 32.71 5.51
CA THR A 111 20.75 32.63 4.09
C THR A 111 22.03 31.81 3.94
N GLN A 112 23.08 32.14 4.68
CA GLN A 112 24.34 31.40 4.68
C GLN A 112 24.14 29.94 5.13
N TRP A 113 23.29 29.72 6.15
CA TRP A 113 22.98 28.37 6.62
C TRP A 113 22.26 27.51 5.55
N LEU A 114 21.28 28.06 4.84
CA LEU A 114 20.59 27.38 3.75
C LEU A 114 21.53 27.09 2.58
N ILE A 115 22.40 28.04 2.21
CA ILE A 115 23.43 27.84 1.18
C ILE A 115 24.35 26.68 1.58
N ALA A 116 24.79 26.62 2.83
CA ALA A 116 25.57 25.50 3.36
C ALA A 116 24.80 24.15 3.38
N LYS A 117 23.48 24.16 3.19
CA LYS A 117 22.62 22.98 3.02
C LYS A 117 22.26 22.66 1.57
N GLY A 118 22.88 23.34 0.62
CA GLY A 118 22.70 23.12 -0.82
C GLY A 118 21.48 23.84 -1.39
N TYR A 119 20.99 24.90 -0.75
CA TYR A 119 20.00 25.79 -1.34
C TYR A 119 20.69 26.92 -2.12
N GLU A 120 20.21 27.20 -3.31
CA GLU A 120 20.61 28.32 -4.14
C GLU A 120 19.71 29.52 -3.83
N GLN A 121 20.33 30.69 -3.60
CA GLN A 121 19.58 31.93 -3.45
C GLN A 121 19.16 32.46 -4.83
N THR A 122 17.89 32.81 -4.95
CA THR A 122 17.29 33.39 -6.16
C THR A 122 16.68 34.75 -5.81
N ALA A 123 16.28 35.52 -6.83
CA ALA A 123 15.61 36.81 -6.61
C ALA A 123 14.29 36.69 -5.82
N ALA A 124 13.63 35.52 -5.85
CA ALA A 124 12.32 35.31 -5.27
C ALA A 124 12.35 34.42 -4.00
N GLY A 125 13.53 33.96 -3.55
CA GLY A 125 13.66 33.07 -2.39
C GLY A 125 14.78 32.04 -2.56
N PHE A 126 14.59 30.83 -2.06
CA PHE A 126 15.59 29.76 -2.07
C PHE A 126 15.12 28.54 -2.84
N LYS A 127 16.00 27.95 -3.64
CA LYS A 127 15.74 26.75 -4.44
C LYS A 127 16.69 25.63 -4.04
N LYS A 128 16.21 24.39 -3.98
CA LYS A 128 17.05 23.20 -3.83
C LYS A 128 16.68 22.16 -4.87
N VAL A 129 17.69 21.59 -5.51
CA VAL A 129 17.54 20.44 -6.40
C VAL A 129 17.96 19.19 -5.62
N PHE A 130 17.10 18.18 -5.62
CA PHE A 130 17.38 16.93 -4.93
C PHE A 130 18.15 15.96 -5.82
N THR A 131 19.19 15.37 -5.25
CA THR A 131 19.88 14.20 -5.80
C THR A 131 19.40 12.95 -5.08
N TYR A 132 19.18 11.89 -5.84
CA TYR A 132 18.61 10.63 -5.38
C TYR A 132 19.66 9.53 -5.47
N HIS A 133 19.69 8.68 -4.45
CA HIS A 133 20.31 7.36 -4.47
C HIS A 133 19.26 6.38 -3.95
N THR A 134 18.31 6.03 -4.81
CA THR A 134 17.08 5.32 -4.43
C THR A 134 17.31 3.82 -4.43
N ALA A 135 16.98 3.15 -3.33
CA ALA A 135 16.95 1.70 -3.23
C ALA A 135 15.55 1.14 -3.45
N LEU A 136 15.44 0.05 -4.21
CA LEU A 136 14.25 -0.80 -4.24
C LEU A 136 14.48 -2.02 -3.34
N VAL A 137 13.73 -2.09 -2.25
CA VAL A 137 13.83 -3.13 -1.22
C VAL A 137 12.66 -4.11 -1.39
N LEU A 138 12.96 -5.35 -1.79
CA LEU A 138 11.98 -6.37 -2.14
C LEU A 138 11.91 -7.46 -1.05
N GLY A 139 10.77 -7.51 -0.36
CA GLY A 139 10.58 -8.46 0.73
C GLY A 139 10.34 -9.91 0.28
N GLY A 140 10.61 -10.86 1.17
CA GLY A 140 10.27 -12.28 0.96
C GLY A 140 8.77 -12.56 1.14
N GLY A 141 8.26 -13.58 0.46
CA GLY A 141 6.84 -13.95 0.51
C GLY A 141 6.31 -14.88 -0.59
N GLY A 142 7.16 -15.74 -1.16
CA GLY A 142 6.75 -16.84 -2.06
C GLY A 142 5.86 -16.40 -3.22
N ALA A 143 4.73 -17.09 -3.42
CA ALA A 143 3.79 -16.87 -4.52
C ALA A 143 3.14 -15.47 -4.57
N ARG A 144 3.34 -14.64 -3.54
CA ARG A 144 2.86 -13.24 -3.49
C ARG A 144 3.76 -12.26 -4.27
N GLY A 145 4.90 -12.74 -4.77
CA GLY A 145 5.90 -11.91 -5.46
C GLY A 145 5.40 -11.18 -6.70
N SER A 146 4.35 -11.65 -7.36
CA SER A 146 3.73 -10.96 -8.52
C SER A 146 3.30 -9.51 -8.21
N TYR A 147 2.97 -9.20 -6.95
CA TYR A 147 2.70 -7.82 -6.50
C TYR A 147 3.90 -6.89 -6.73
N GLN A 148 5.12 -7.37 -6.50
CA GLN A 148 6.35 -6.58 -6.66
C GLN A 148 6.60 -6.18 -8.11
N ILE A 149 6.26 -7.05 -9.07
CA ILE A 149 6.34 -6.74 -10.50
C ILE A 149 5.32 -5.67 -10.89
N GLY A 150 4.13 -5.69 -10.28
CA GLY A 150 3.13 -4.62 -10.44
C GLY A 150 3.63 -3.26 -9.94
N VAL A 151 4.25 -3.24 -8.75
CA VAL A 151 4.90 -2.04 -8.22
C VAL A 151 5.99 -1.55 -9.17
N TRP A 152 6.87 -2.44 -9.64
CA TRP A 152 7.94 -2.08 -10.57
C TRP A 152 7.40 -1.49 -11.88
N GLN A 153 6.35 -2.08 -12.46
CA GLN A 153 5.69 -1.53 -13.65
C GLN A 153 5.19 -0.11 -13.40
N ALA A 154 4.56 0.16 -12.25
CA ALA A 154 4.07 1.49 -11.91
C ALA A 154 5.23 2.49 -11.74
N LEU A 155 6.32 2.10 -11.07
CA LEU A 155 7.52 2.95 -10.95
C LEU A 155 8.09 3.29 -12.33
N LYS A 156 8.13 2.32 -13.26
CA LYS A 156 8.57 2.53 -14.65
C LYS A 156 7.65 3.52 -15.39
N SER A 157 6.32 3.37 -15.26
CA SER A 157 5.33 4.31 -15.82
C SER A 157 5.45 5.73 -15.26
N LEU A 158 5.84 5.87 -13.99
CA LEU A 158 6.04 7.15 -13.32
C LEU A 158 7.41 7.79 -13.59
N GLY A 159 8.30 7.08 -14.30
CA GLY A 159 9.67 7.55 -14.55
C GLY A 159 10.54 7.58 -13.29
N ILE A 160 10.26 6.72 -12.30
CA ILE A 160 11.04 6.60 -11.07
C ILE A 160 12.08 5.51 -11.25
N SER A 161 13.35 5.90 -11.22
CA SER A 161 14.50 5.01 -11.24
C SER A 161 14.99 4.68 -9.83
N PHE A 162 15.77 3.61 -9.72
CA PHE A 162 16.47 3.21 -8.51
C PHE A 162 17.90 2.80 -8.87
N ASP A 163 18.80 3.04 -7.95
CA ASP A 163 20.26 2.95 -8.10
C ASP A 163 20.82 1.69 -7.43
N LEU A 164 20.03 1.02 -6.58
CA LEU A 164 20.36 -0.28 -6.01
C LEU A 164 19.09 -1.09 -5.69
N MET A 165 19.27 -2.40 -5.57
CA MET A 165 18.22 -3.32 -5.14
C MET A 165 18.70 -4.20 -4.00
N THR A 166 17.80 -4.51 -3.08
CA THR A 166 18.05 -5.50 -2.03
C THR A 166 16.86 -6.45 -1.98
N GLY A 167 17.09 -7.75 -1.96
CA GLY A 167 16.02 -8.74 -2.05
C GLY A 167 16.23 -9.93 -1.13
N THR A 168 15.12 -10.46 -0.64
CA THR A 168 15.08 -11.71 0.13
C THR A 168 14.08 -12.67 -0.51
N SER A 169 14.46 -13.94 -0.70
CA SER A 169 13.58 -14.98 -1.24
C SER A 169 13.04 -14.59 -2.61
N VAL A 170 11.73 -14.64 -2.80
CA VAL A 170 11.08 -14.15 -4.02
C VAL A 170 11.44 -12.70 -4.36
N GLY A 171 11.75 -11.86 -3.38
CA GLY A 171 12.25 -10.51 -3.60
C GLY A 171 13.61 -10.48 -4.28
N ALA A 172 14.51 -11.42 -3.96
CA ALA A 172 15.78 -11.58 -4.67
C ALA A 172 15.58 -12.08 -6.11
N LEU A 173 14.68 -13.06 -6.29
CA LEU A 173 14.32 -13.60 -7.62
C LEU A 173 13.73 -12.49 -8.52
N ASN A 174 12.79 -11.71 -7.99
CA ASN A 174 12.22 -10.57 -8.70
C ASN A 174 13.25 -9.46 -8.94
N GLY A 175 14.17 -9.22 -8.00
CA GLY A 175 15.29 -8.29 -8.19
C GLY A 175 16.14 -8.69 -9.40
N ALA A 176 16.42 -9.98 -9.56
CA ALA A 176 17.11 -10.49 -10.74
C ALA A 176 16.26 -10.35 -12.02
N LEU A 177 14.96 -10.65 -11.99
CA LEU A 177 14.06 -10.40 -13.13
C LEU A 177 14.07 -8.92 -13.57
N ILE A 178 14.08 -8.00 -12.60
CA ILE A 178 14.12 -6.56 -12.84
C ILE A 178 15.43 -6.11 -13.51
N LEU A 179 16.54 -6.82 -13.26
CA LEU A 179 17.82 -6.55 -13.96
C LEU A 179 17.70 -6.74 -15.47
N MET A 180 16.84 -7.64 -15.96
CA MET A 180 16.60 -7.82 -17.40
C MET A 180 15.88 -6.62 -18.04
N ASP A 181 15.27 -5.74 -17.24
CA ASP A 181 14.48 -4.56 -17.63
C ASP A 181 13.30 -4.83 -18.58
N ASP A 182 12.80 -6.06 -18.58
CA ASP A 182 11.72 -6.54 -19.46
C ASP A 182 10.48 -6.89 -18.62
N VAL A 183 9.54 -5.93 -18.53
CA VAL A 183 8.36 -6.09 -17.65
C VAL A 183 7.39 -7.14 -18.19
N ASP A 184 7.24 -7.23 -19.51
CA ASP A 184 6.35 -8.21 -20.12
C ASP A 184 6.85 -9.63 -19.84
N VAL A 185 8.16 -9.89 -19.98
CA VAL A 185 8.75 -11.19 -19.60
C VAL A 185 8.54 -11.50 -18.12
N ALA A 186 8.76 -10.53 -17.23
CA ALA A 186 8.55 -10.74 -15.79
C ALA A 186 7.08 -11.01 -15.46
N ARG A 187 6.14 -10.27 -16.07
CA ARG A 187 4.70 -10.48 -15.90
C ARG A 187 4.30 -11.86 -16.41
N ASP A 188 4.68 -12.19 -17.65
CA ASP A 188 4.27 -13.42 -18.30
C ASP A 188 4.83 -14.66 -17.58
N LEU A 189 6.03 -14.59 -17.00
CA LEU A 189 6.53 -15.61 -16.08
C LEU A 189 5.58 -15.81 -14.91
N TRP A 190 5.18 -14.75 -14.20
CA TRP A 190 4.27 -14.85 -13.06
C TRP A 190 2.87 -15.34 -13.41
N LEU A 191 2.42 -15.13 -14.65
CA LEU A 191 1.13 -15.62 -15.15
C LEU A 191 1.19 -17.08 -15.64
N THR A 192 2.38 -17.61 -15.90
CA THR A 192 2.56 -18.97 -16.43
C THR A 192 3.21 -19.95 -15.44
N ILE A 193 3.78 -19.43 -14.36
CA ILE A 193 4.33 -20.21 -13.26
C ILE A 193 3.21 -20.93 -12.51
N SER A 194 3.45 -22.19 -12.18
CA SER A 194 2.54 -23.05 -11.45
C SER A 194 3.31 -23.77 -10.36
N THR A 195 2.61 -24.30 -9.36
CA THR A 195 3.25 -24.82 -8.14
C THR A 195 4.22 -25.97 -8.44
N ASP A 196 3.88 -26.83 -9.41
CA ASP A 196 4.68 -27.94 -9.92
C ASP A 196 5.97 -27.50 -10.62
N LYS A 197 6.00 -26.31 -11.23
CA LYS A 197 7.21 -25.74 -11.86
C LYS A 197 8.20 -25.16 -10.86
N VAL A 198 7.75 -24.89 -9.62
CA VAL A 198 8.59 -24.29 -8.57
C VAL A 198 9.03 -25.34 -7.56
N LEU A 199 8.15 -26.27 -7.22
CA LEU A 199 8.36 -27.27 -6.18
C LEU A 199 8.00 -28.65 -6.71
N ALA A 200 8.94 -29.59 -6.63
CA ALA A 200 8.68 -30.99 -6.94
C ALA A 200 7.90 -31.62 -5.77
N PHE A 201 6.56 -31.62 -5.87
CA PHE A 201 5.68 -32.30 -4.93
C PHE A 201 4.82 -33.36 -5.63
N PRO A 202 4.40 -34.45 -4.95
CA PRO A 202 3.43 -35.40 -5.50
C PRO A 202 2.12 -34.68 -5.85
N GLU A 203 1.45 -35.11 -6.91
CA GLU A 203 0.17 -34.58 -7.44
C GLU A 203 -0.92 -34.48 -6.35
N ALA A 204 -0.95 -33.39 -5.60
CA ALA A 204 -1.98 -33.10 -4.61
C ALA A 204 -2.80 -31.87 -5.04
N CYS A 205 -3.75 -32.17 -5.93
CA CYS A 205 -5.04 -31.52 -6.14
C CYS A 205 -5.10 -30.12 -6.78
N ALA A 206 -5.66 -30.09 -7.98
CA ALA A 206 -5.93 -28.92 -8.82
C ALA A 206 -7.25 -28.17 -8.51
N THR A 207 -7.93 -28.44 -7.39
CA THR A 207 -9.18 -27.74 -7.04
C THR A 207 -9.37 -27.66 -5.53
N ASN A 208 -9.54 -26.43 -5.00
CA ASN A 208 -9.74 -26.15 -3.58
C ASN A 208 -11.07 -25.44 -3.33
N GLN A 209 -12.18 -26.18 -3.33
CA GLN A 209 -13.50 -25.59 -3.04
C GLN A 209 -13.87 -25.69 -1.55
N THR A 210 -13.22 -26.58 -0.80
CA THR A 210 -13.55 -26.83 0.62
C THR A 210 -12.39 -26.55 1.58
N LEU A 211 -12.71 -26.15 2.82
CA LEU A 211 -11.73 -25.95 3.89
C LEU A 211 -10.93 -27.23 4.19
N LYS A 212 -11.56 -28.40 4.06
CA LYS A 212 -10.91 -29.70 4.28
C LYS A 212 -9.81 -29.96 3.26
N GLU A 213 -10.03 -29.63 1.99
CA GLU A 213 -9.03 -29.74 0.92
C GLU A 213 -7.87 -28.75 1.13
N LEU A 214 -8.16 -27.49 1.50
CA LEU A 214 -7.13 -26.48 1.80
C LEU A 214 -6.24 -26.89 2.99
N VAL A 215 -6.85 -27.39 4.07
CA VAL A 215 -6.11 -27.87 5.25
C VAL A 215 -5.35 -29.16 4.94
N GLN A 216 -5.94 -30.07 4.15
CA GLN A 216 -5.27 -31.29 3.70
C GLN A 216 -4.09 -30.98 2.78
N GLN A 217 -4.18 -29.97 1.92
CA GLN A 217 -3.09 -29.52 1.05
C GLN A 217 -1.94 -28.92 1.87
N VAL A 218 -2.21 -28.00 2.79
CA VAL A 218 -1.17 -27.44 3.67
C VAL A 218 -0.55 -28.53 4.55
N GLY A 219 -1.36 -29.47 5.04
CA GLY A 219 -0.90 -30.61 5.83
C GLY A 219 -0.10 -31.65 5.03
N SER A 220 -0.48 -31.94 3.78
CA SER A 220 0.25 -32.86 2.90
C SER A 220 1.57 -32.26 2.46
N LEU A 221 1.61 -30.96 2.11
CA LEU A 221 2.83 -30.22 1.80
C LEU A 221 3.81 -30.24 2.99
N ALA A 222 3.31 -29.99 4.20
CA ALA A 222 4.14 -30.02 5.42
C ALA A 222 4.64 -31.45 5.75
N THR A 223 3.80 -32.47 5.60
CA THR A 223 4.17 -33.86 5.95
C THR A 223 5.10 -34.51 4.93
N THR A 224 4.97 -34.21 3.63
CA THR A 224 5.89 -34.69 2.59
C THR A 224 7.26 -34.03 2.72
N ALA A 225 7.30 -32.71 2.93
CA ALA A 225 8.55 -31.99 3.17
C ALA A 225 9.32 -32.51 4.40
N LEU A 226 8.60 -32.90 5.47
CA LEU A 226 9.21 -33.51 6.66
C LEU A 226 9.69 -34.96 6.44
N LYS A 227 9.05 -35.71 5.54
CA LYS A 227 9.45 -37.10 5.22
C LYS A 227 10.63 -37.18 4.25
N GLU A 228 10.77 -36.21 3.36
CA GLU A 228 11.80 -36.17 2.31
C GLU A 228 12.97 -35.22 2.61
N ASN A 229 13.04 -34.64 3.82
CA ASN A 229 13.99 -33.59 4.22
C ASN A 229 13.94 -32.30 3.36
N GLY A 230 12.76 -32.02 2.78
CA GLY A 230 12.46 -30.85 1.95
C GLY A 230 12.33 -31.17 0.47
N ALA A 231 11.53 -30.37 -0.25
CA ALA A 231 11.40 -30.50 -1.70
C ALA A 231 12.69 -30.07 -2.42
N SER A 232 12.97 -30.71 -3.55
CA SER A 232 14.11 -30.38 -4.42
C SER A 232 13.97 -28.97 -5.00
N SER A 233 15.05 -28.19 -4.98
CA SER A 233 15.15 -26.87 -5.59
C SER A 233 15.50 -26.90 -7.09
N LYS A 234 15.65 -28.10 -7.70
CA LYS A 234 15.97 -28.26 -9.12
C LYS A 234 14.97 -27.61 -10.09
N PRO A 235 13.64 -27.74 -9.92
CA PRO A 235 12.68 -27.10 -10.83
C PRO A 235 12.84 -25.57 -10.85
N LEU A 236 13.05 -24.97 -9.68
CA LEU A 236 13.35 -23.55 -9.58
C LEU A 236 14.67 -23.19 -10.27
N GLN A 237 15.74 -23.98 -10.07
CA GLN A 237 17.02 -23.76 -10.77
C GLN A 237 16.83 -23.80 -12.29
N GLU A 238 16.15 -24.81 -12.82
CA GLU A 238 15.89 -24.96 -14.25
C GLU A 238 15.05 -23.80 -14.81
N LEU A 239 14.03 -23.36 -14.06
CA LEU A 239 13.21 -22.21 -14.43
C LEU A 239 14.04 -20.92 -14.54
N LEU A 240 14.96 -20.69 -13.59
CA LEU A 240 15.86 -19.53 -13.62
C LEU A 240 16.82 -19.60 -14.81
N ILE A 241 17.39 -20.76 -15.10
CA ILE A 241 18.28 -20.97 -16.25
C ILE A 241 17.54 -20.71 -17.57
N GLN A 242 16.28 -21.14 -17.68
CA GLN A 242 15.47 -20.95 -18.89
C GLN A 242 15.00 -19.51 -19.08
N THR A 243 14.83 -18.77 -17.98
CA THR A 243 14.27 -17.41 -18.02
C THR A 243 15.33 -16.33 -18.12
N PHE A 244 16.46 -16.48 -17.42
CA PHE A 244 17.40 -15.39 -17.21
C PHE A 244 18.36 -15.22 -18.38
N ASP A 245 18.41 -13.98 -18.86
CA ASP A 245 19.31 -13.54 -19.93
C ASP A 245 20.40 -12.67 -19.33
N ALA A 246 21.61 -13.24 -19.19
CA ALA A 246 22.75 -12.55 -18.60
C ALA A 246 23.16 -11.30 -19.39
N GLU A 247 23.01 -11.29 -20.72
CA GLU A 247 23.34 -10.13 -21.55
C GLU A 247 22.36 -8.98 -21.29
N LYS A 248 21.06 -9.27 -21.13
CA LYS A 248 20.07 -8.26 -20.74
C LYS A 248 20.36 -7.72 -19.34
N MET A 249 20.64 -8.60 -18.38
CA MET A 249 20.93 -8.21 -17.00
C MET A 249 22.18 -7.33 -16.89
N GLN A 250 23.25 -7.65 -17.62
CA GLN A 250 24.52 -6.88 -17.60
C GLN A 250 24.38 -5.45 -18.14
N LYS A 251 23.38 -5.18 -19.01
CA LYS A 251 23.11 -3.82 -19.50
C LYS A 251 22.67 -2.87 -18.38
N ARG A 252 22.12 -3.40 -17.29
CA ARG A 252 21.64 -2.62 -16.16
C ARG A 252 22.72 -2.58 -15.07
N GLN A 253 23.26 -1.41 -14.80
CA GLN A 253 24.32 -1.20 -13.80
C GLN A 253 23.77 -1.02 -12.37
N VAL A 254 22.63 -1.63 -12.05
CA VAL A 254 22.01 -1.51 -10.73
C VAL A 254 22.47 -2.70 -9.86
N PRO A 255 23.27 -2.51 -8.80
CA PRO A 255 23.68 -3.59 -7.91
C PRO A 255 22.48 -4.24 -7.22
N LEU A 256 22.50 -5.57 -7.14
CA LEU A 256 21.52 -6.38 -6.43
C LEU A 256 22.19 -7.08 -5.24
N PHE A 257 21.67 -6.85 -4.04
CA PHE A 257 22.10 -7.54 -2.82
C PHE A 257 21.07 -8.59 -2.41
N VAL A 258 21.51 -9.83 -2.34
CA VAL A 258 20.69 -11.01 -2.07
C VAL A 258 20.91 -11.47 -0.63
N CYS A 259 19.85 -11.49 0.16
CA CYS A 259 19.92 -11.93 1.55
C CYS A 259 19.67 -13.43 1.65
N THR A 260 20.56 -14.14 2.33
CA THR A 260 20.46 -15.57 2.66
C THR A 260 20.76 -15.79 4.13
N THR A 261 20.49 -17.00 4.62
CA THR A 261 20.83 -17.41 5.98
C THR A 261 21.73 -18.63 5.92
N ARG A 262 22.94 -18.55 6.46
CA ARG A 262 23.85 -19.70 6.60
C ARG A 262 23.28 -20.68 7.62
N PHE A 263 23.23 -21.96 7.26
CA PHE A 263 22.68 -23.06 8.06
C PHE A 263 23.78 -24.07 8.43
N PRO A 264 23.81 -24.63 9.66
CA PRO A 264 22.82 -24.51 10.73
C PRO A 264 23.04 -23.34 11.69
N ALA A 265 24.10 -22.54 11.51
CA ALA A 265 24.45 -21.43 12.41
C ALA A 265 23.37 -20.32 12.48
N LEU A 266 22.48 -20.27 11.48
CA LEU A 266 21.48 -19.24 11.28
C LEU A 266 22.10 -17.83 11.31
N GLN A 267 23.17 -17.64 10.57
CA GLN A 267 23.84 -16.35 10.41
C GLN A 267 23.34 -15.67 9.13
N GLU A 268 23.03 -14.37 9.20
CA GLU A 268 22.69 -13.57 8.03
C GLU A 268 23.91 -13.45 7.10
N VAL A 269 23.71 -13.71 5.81
CA VAL A 269 24.72 -13.51 4.77
C VAL A 269 24.08 -12.69 3.65
N VAL A 270 24.73 -11.58 3.28
CA VAL A 270 24.31 -10.71 2.20
C VAL A 270 25.30 -10.87 1.07
N HIS A 271 24.83 -11.38 -0.06
CA HIS A 271 25.64 -11.60 -1.24
C HIS A 271 25.41 -10.49 -2.25
N HIS A 272 26.47 -9.93 -2.83
CA HIS A 272 26.36 -8.99 -3.93
C HIS A 272 26.29 -9.80 -5.24
N TYR A 273 25.11 -9.82 -5.86
CA TYR A 273 24.84 -10.62 -7.05
C TYR A 273 25.60 -10.08 -8.26
N ASP A 274 26.54 -10.88 -8.77
CA ASP A 274 27.41 -10.51 -9.88
C ASP A 274 27.00 -11.21 -11.16
N VAL A 275 26.23 -10.53 -12.02
CA VAL A 275 25.74 -11.07 -13.29
C VAL A 275 26.87 -11.63 -14.19
N THR A 276 28.13 -11.21 -14.01
CA THR A 276 29.26 -11.66 -14.83
C THR A 276 29.72 -13.09 -14.51
N ASN A 277 29.43 -13.60 -13.30
CA ASN A 277 29.83 -14.95 -12.88
C ASN A 277 28.82 -16.05 -13.33
N GLY A 278 27.84 -15.69 -14.15
CA GLY A 278 26.99 -16.64 -14.87
C GLY A 278 26.14 -17.55 -13.98
N LEU A 279 26.12 -18.85 -14.29
CA LEU A 279 25.24 -19.83 -13.64
C LEU A 279 25.53 -20.05 -12.15
N ASP A 280 26.76 -19.81 -11.69
CA ASP A 280 27.12 -20.00 -10.28
C ASP A 280 26.40 -19.01 -9.36
N GLU A 281 26.05 -17.84 -9.88
CA GLU A 281 25.32 -16.80 -9.13
C GLU A 281 23.85 -17.14 -8.92
N LEU A 282 23.26 -17.93 -9.82
CA LEU A 282 21.88 -18.43 -9.64
C LEU A 282 21.74 -19.22 -8.34
N LYS A 283 22.82 -19.83 -7.85
CA LYS A 283 22.82 -20.57 -6.59
C LYS A 283 22.46 -19.67 -5.41
N TRP A 284 22.91 -18.41 -5.40
CA TRP A 284 22.59 -17.45 -4.33
C TRP A 284 21.12 -17.05 -4.33
N LEU A 285 20.51 -16.92 -5.52
CA LEU A 285 19.08 -16.65 -5.64
C LEU A 285 18.23 -17.84 -5.17
N VAL A 286 18.64 -19.06 -5.53
CA VAL A 286 17.97 -20.29 -5.09
C VAL A 286 18.14 -20.48 -3.58
N ALA A 287 19.33 -20.23 -3.04
CA ALA A 287 19.59 -20.24 -1.60
C ALA A 287 18.67 -19.25 -0.87
N SER A 288 18.55 -18.02 -1.39
CA SER A 288 17.68 -16.98 -0.83
C SER A 288 16.20 -17.39 -0.79
N ALA A 289 15.76 -18.24 -1.71
CA ALA A 289 14.38 -18.74 -1.80
C ALA A 289 14.16 -20.13 -1.17
N SER A 290 15.21 -20.76 -0.62
CA SER A 290 15.14 -22.12 -0.07
C SER A 290 14.52 -22.13 1.33
N PHE A 291 13.18 -22.15 1.39
CA PHE A 291 12.39 -22.09 2.64
C PHE A 291 12.40 -23.45 3.38
N TYR A 292 13.31 -23.62 4.33
CA TYR A 292 13.48 -24.87 5.12
C TYR A 292 12.46 -25.03 6.28
N PRO A 293 11.87 -26.22 6.53
CA PRO A 293 12.11 -27.51 5.89
C PRO A 293 11.28 -27.76 4.63
N GLY A 294 10.55 -26.77 4.11
CA GLY A 294 9.75 -26.91 2.89
C GLY A 294 10.60 -27.23 1.64
N MET A 295 11.80 -26.65 1.55
CA MET A 295 12.80 -26.87 0.51
C MET A 295 14.14 -27.27 1.14
N VAL A 296 14.94 -28.04 0.39
CA VAL A 296 16.29 -28.42 0.80
C VAL A 296 17.22 -27.19 0.88
N PRO A 297 18.15 -27.12 1.85
CA PRO A 297 19.19 -26.10 1.85
C PRO A 297 20.06 -26.17 0.58
N MET A 298 20.54 -25.02 0.14
CA MET A 298 21.42 -24.91 -1.02
C MET A 298 22.88 -24.96 -0.57
N GLU A 299 23.67 -25.87 -1.16
CA GLU A 299 25.11 -25.93 -0.92
C GLU A 299 25.84 -24.96 -1.84
N ILE A 300 26.62 -24.06 -1.26
CA ILE A 300 27.49 -23.11 -1.95
C ILE A 300 28.84 -23.14 -1.23
N GLU A 301 29.92 -23.45 -1.96
CA GLU A 301 31.28 -23.49 -1.41
C GLU A 301 31.42 -24.35 -0.14
N GLN A 302 30.78 -25.53 -0.11
CA GLN A 302 30.76 -26.48 1.03
C GLN A 302 30.01 -25.97 2.28
N GLU A 303 29.36 -24.82 2.22
CA GLU A 303 28.46 -24.32 3.25
C GLU A 303 27.00 -24.41 2.78
N PHE A 304 26.07 -24.58 3.73
CA PHE A 304 24.65 -24.65 3.43
C PHE A 304 23.97 -23.33 3.72
N TYR A 305 23.06 -22.95 2.82
CA TYR A 305 22.31 -21.71 2.86
C TYR A 305 20.82 -21.98 2.70
N VAL A 306 20.01 -21.23 3.44
CA VAL A 306 18.54 -21.25 3.39
C VAL A 306 18.00 -19.83 3.22
N ASP A 307 16.67 -19.72 3.13
CA ASP A 307 15.96 -18.47 2.86
C ASP A 307 16.46 -17.29 3.74
N GLY A 308 16.66 -16.11 3.16
CA GLY A 308 17.08 -14.94 3.94
C GLY A 308 16.04 -14.49 4.97
N GLY A 309 14.79 -14.89 4.80
CA GLY A 309 13.64 -14.56 5.66
C GLY A 309 13.77 -15.04 7.10
N TYR A 310 14.63 -16.01 7.43
CA TYR A 310 14.89 -16.38 8.83
C TYR A 310 15.60 -15.27 9.63
N ARG A 311 16.21 -14.30 8.94
CA ARG A 311 16.94 -13.20 9.58
C ARG A 311 16.52 -11.82 9.10
N ASN A 312 16.31 -11.66 7.79
CA ASN A 312 16.04 -10.37 7.20
C ASN A 312 15.10 -10.48 6.00
N ASN A 313 13.79 -10.49 6.27
CA ASN A 313 12.76 -10.61 5.25
C ASN A 313 12.54 -9.34 4.44
N LEU A 314 13.00 -8.17 4.92
CA LEU A 314 12.87 -6.87 4.25
C LEU A 314 14.16 -6.07 4.48
N PRO A 315 15.19 -6.25 3.63
CA PRO A 315 16.58 -5.86 3.92
C PRO A 315 16.88 -4.36 3.73
N ILE A 316 16.15 -3.50 4.44
CA ILE A 316 16.33 -2.04 4.41
C ILE A 316 17.70 -1.63 4.94
N ASP A 317 18.23 -2.32 5.96
CA ASP A 317 19.56 -2.03 6.51
C ASP A 317 20.68 -2.24 5.48
N VAL A 318 20.53 -3.22 4.60
CA VAL A 318 21.47 -3.45 3.51
C VAL A 318 21.45 -2.26 2.55
N ALA A 319 20.26 -1.73 2.21
CA ALA A 319 20.15 -0.55 1.37
C ALA A 319 20.79 0.69 2.03
N LEU A 320 20.56 0.89 3.33
CA LEU A 320 21.16 1.98 4.09
C LEU A 320 22.69 1.87 4.17
N ALA A 321 23.22 0.66 4.35
CA ALA A 321 24.67 0.42 4.38
C ALA A 321 25.35 0.76 3.04
N HIS A 322 24.60 0.72 1.94
CA HIS A 322 25.05 1.10 0.60
C HIS A 322 24.66 2.53 0.21
N GLY A 323 24.32 3.38 1.18
CA GLY A 323 24.18 4.83 0.99
C GLY A 323 22.82 5.29 0.46
N ALA A 324 21.79 4.46 0.52
CA ALA A 324 20.45 4.82 0.05
C ALA A 324 19.92 6.08 0.75
N THR A 325 19.45 7.06 -0.03
CA THR A 325 18.76 8.27 0.46
C THR A 325 17.25 8.10 0.45
N GLU A 326 16.74 7.21 -0.40
CA GLU A 326 15.34 6.80 -0.46
C GLU A 326 15.27 5.28 -0.47
N CYS A 327 14.34 4.68 0.28
CA CYS A 327 14.05 3.25 0.22
C CYS A 327 12.59 3.05 -0.18
N ILE A 328 12.36 2.56 -1.39
CA ILE A 328 11.06 2.05 -1.83
C ILE A 328 10.97 0.60 -1.36
N CYS A 329 10.19 0.34 -0.32
CA CYS A 329 10.08 -0.96 0.32
C CYS A 329 8.79 -1.66 -0.09
N VAL A 330 8.89 -2.84 -0.69
CA VAL A 330 7.74 -3.63 -1.12
C VAL A 330 7.58 -4.84 -0.20
N ASP A 331 6.68 -4.72 0.77
CA ASP A 331 6.38 -5.74 1.77
C ASP A 331 5.13 -6.55 1.39
N ILE A 332 5.35 -7.81 1.02
CA ILE A 332 4.31 -8.79 0.67
C ILE A 332 3.92 -9.71 1.85
N LYS A 333 4.33 -9.34 3.08
CA LYS A 333 3.98 -10.01 4.35
C LYS A 333 4.35 -11.50 4.39
N GLY A 334 5.57 -11.85 3.97
CA GLY A 334 6.09 -13.21 4.10
C GLY A 334 6.27 -13.65 5.57
N PRO A 335 6.41 -14.96 5.85
CA PRO A 335 6.50 -15.51 7.22
C PRO A 335 7.85 -15.25 7.92
N GLY A 336 8.74 -14.44 7.35
CA GLY A 336 10.09 -14.19 7.87
C GLY A 336 10.17 -13.07 8.91
N ILE A 337 11.36 -12.92 9.49
CA ILE A 337 11.69 -11.87 10.46
C ILE A 337 12.04 -10.58 9.70
N ALA A 338 11.27 -9.52 9.90
CA ALA A 338 11.70 -8.17 9.53
C ALA A 338 12.73 -7.67 10.56
N LYS A 339 13.99 -7.54 10.14
CA LYS A 339 15.07 -7.04 10.99
C LYS A 339 14.75 -5.61 11.43
N LYS A 340 14.88 -5.33 12.73
CA LYS A 340 14.66 -3.98 13.26
C LYS A 340 15.84 -3.10 12.86
N THR A 341 15.57 -2.10 12.03
CA THR A 341 16.59 -1.18 11.51
C THR A 341 16.26 0.24 11.94
N THR A 342 17.25 0.93 12.51
CA THR A 342 17.14 2.36 12.80
C THR A 342 17.39 3.14 11.51
N ILE A 343 16.33 3.78 11.01
CA ILE A 343 16.39 4.55 9.77
C ILE A 343 16.80 6.00 10.12
N PRO A 344 17.87 6.54 9.52
CA PRO A 344 18.25 7.95 9.69
C PRO A 344 17.09 8.89 9.33
N GLU A 345 17.02 10.05 9.97
CA GLU A 345 15.90 10.99 9.78
C GLU A 345 15.89 11.61 8.38
N GLU A 346 17.06 11.66 7.74
CA GLU A 346 17.32 12.17 6.39
C GLU A 346 16.97 11.16 5.28
N VAL A 347 16.73 9.89 5.62
CA VAL A 347 16.38 8.86 4.64
C VAL A 347 14.86 8.77 4.50
N ALA A 348 14.39 8.94 3.27
CA ALA A 348 12.98 8.80 2.94
C ALA A 348 12.62 7.32 2.73
N VAL A 349 11.50 6.89 3.31
CA VAL A 349 11.01 5.52 3.14
C VAL A 349 9.59 5.56 2.63
N VAL A 350 9.34 4.84 1.55
CA VAL A 350 8.02 4.65 0.95
C VAL A 350 7.70 3.17 1.02
N ASN A 351 6.62 2.80 1.71
CA ASN A 351 6.25 1.40 1.91
C ASN A 351 5.03 1.03 1.06
N TYR A 352 5.19 0.00 0.24
CA TYR A 352 4.10 -0.64 -0.51
C TYR A 352 3.75 -1.96 0.15
N CYS A 353 2.52 -2.04 0.65
CA CYS A 353 1.97 -3.21 1.30
C CYS A 353 0.46 -3.20 1.06
N SER A 354 -0.04 -4.23 0.37
CA SER A 354 -1.46 -4.27 0.03
C SER A 354 -2.35 -4.38 1.28
N PRO A 355 -3.47 -3.61 1.34
CA PRO A 355 -4.54 -3.84 2.29
C PRO A 355 -5.37 -5.08 1.95
N TRP A 356 -5.21 -5.63 0.73
CA TRP A 356 -5.83 -6.86 0.28
C TRP A 356 -4.96 -8.06 0.59
N SER A 357 -5.60 -9.23 0.69
CA SER A 357 -4.87 -10.48 0.79
C SER A 357 -4.23 -10.80 -0.57
N LEU A 358 -2.92 -11.06 -0.55
CA LEU A 358 -2.17 -11.51 -1.72
C LEU A 358 -2.26 -13.03 -1.93
N GLY A 359 -3.07 -13.73 -1.14
CA GLY A 359 -3.29 -15.17 -1.24
C GLY A 359 -2.29 -16.02 -0.45
N ASN A 360 -2.19 -17.30 -0.83
CA ASN A 360 -1.32 -18.28 -0.18
C ASN A 360 0.17 -18.01 -0.49
N LEU A 361 1.05 -18.40 0.42
CA LEU A 361 2.50 -18.28 0.27
C LEU A 361 3.08 -19.28 -0.74
N LEU A 362 2.56 -20.51 -0.79
CA LEU A 362 3.17 -21.64 -1.51
C LEU A 362 2.36 -22.12 -2.72
N VAL A 363 1.23 -21.47 -3.01
CA VAL A 363 0.36 -21.84 -4.15
C VAL A 363 0.51 -20.79 -5.23
N PHE A 364 1.17 -21.18 -6.32
CA PHE A 364 1.34 -20.36 -7.52
C PHE A 364 0.14 -20.59 -8.46
N ASP A 365 -0.71 -19.58 -8.59
CA ASP A 365 -1.95 -19.58 -9.37
C ASP A 365 -1.97 -18.35 -10.27
N SER A 366 -2.21 -18.53 -11.56
CA SER A 366 -2.11 -17.47 -12.57
C SER A 366 -3.12 -16.34 -12.35
N ASN A 367 -4.36 -16.66 -12.00
CA ASN A 367 -5.41 -15.68 -11.73
C ASN A 367 -5.06 -14.84 -10.49
N ARG A 368 -4.53 -15.47 -9.44
CA ARG A 368 -4.03 -14.78 -8.25
C ARG A 368 -2.82 -13.91 -8.58
N SER A 369 -1.88 -14.41 -9.38
CA SER A 369 -0.73 -13.63 -9.83
C SER A 369 -1.14 -12.38 -10.58
N GLU A 370 -2.12 -12.48 -11.50
CA GLU A 370 -2.66 -11.33 -12.21
C GLU A 370 -3.30 -10.32 -11.24
N THR A 371 -4.07 -10.80 -10.27
CA THR A 371 -4.69 -9.94 -9.26
C THR A 371 -3.62 -9.19 -8.44
N ASN A 372 -2.61 -9.90 -7.95
CA ASN A 372 -1.52 -9.32 -7.17
C ASN A 372 -0.72 -8.31 -7.98
N TYR A 373 -0.39 -8.62 -9.24
CA TYR A 373 0.27 -7.72 -10.17
C TYR A 373 -0.55 -6.43 -10.36
N ARG A 374 -1.85 -6.55 -10.66
CA ARG A 374 -2.72 -5.38 -10.84
C ARG A 374 -2.86 -4.56 -9.55
N LEU A 375 -2.97 -5.19 -8.38
CA LEU A 375 -2.96 -4.50 -7.10
C LEU A 375 -1.67 -3.70 -6.88
N GLY A 376 -0.51 -4.31 -7.13
CA GLY A 376 0.80 -3.65 -7.02
C GLY A 376 0.89 -2.41 -7.90
N TYR A 377 0.42 -2.51 -9.15
CA TYR A 377 0.38 -1.39 -10.07
C TYR A 377 -0.54 -0.28 -9.58
N LEU A 378 -1.82 -0.58 -9.32
CA LEU A 378 -2.83 0.43 -8.99
C LEU A 378 -2.56 1.11 -7.65
N GLU A 379 -2.13 0.35 -6.63
CA GLU A 379 -1.79 0.91 -5.32
C GLU A 379 -0.58 1.84 -5.38
N THR A 380 0.43 1.49 -6.18
CA THR A 380 1.58 2.37 -6.43
C THR A 380 1.14 3.65 -7.13
N MET A 381 0.34 3.54 -8.19
CA MET A 381 -0.18 4.71 -8.91
C MET A 381 -1.02 5.63 -8.01
N LYS A 382 -1.82 5.08 -7.08
CA LYS A 382 -2.56 5.86 -6.06
C LYS A 382 -1.64 6.64 -5.13
N SER A 383 -0.47 6.09 -4.77
CA SER A 383 0.49 6.79 -3.90
C SER A 383 1.10 8.06 -4.55
N PHE A 384 1.02 8.16 -5.88
CA PHE A 384 1.47 9.30 -6.67
C PHE A 384 0.32 10.15 -7.23
N ASP A 385 -0.85 10.12 -6.55
CA ASP A 385 -2.04 10.89 -6.91
C ASP A 385 -2.49 10.71 -8.38
N GLN A 386 -2.18 9.56 -9.01
CA GLN A 386 -2.66 9.23 -10.37
C GLN A 386 -4.08 8.66 -10.38
N PHE A 387 -4.52 8.13 -9.23
CA PHE A 387 -5.87 7.64 -9.00
C PHE A 387 -6.33 7.99 -7.57
N ASN A 388 -7.65 7.94 -7.36
CA ASN A 388 -8.27 8.12 -6.04
C ASN A 388 -8.66 6.77 -5.42
N GLY A 389 -8.93 6.79 -4.10
CA GLY A 389 -9.39 5.62 -3.34
C GLY A 389 -8.31 5.04 -2.43
N TYR A 390 -8.71 4.11 -1.58
CA TYR A 390 -7.79 3.37 -0.72
C TYR A 390 -7.88 1.88 -1.02
N TRP A 391 -9.07 1.30 -0.84
CA TRP A 391 -9.31 -0.11 -1.15
C TRP A 391 -9.55 -0.32 -2.64
N TYR A 392 -10.36 0.54 -3.24
CA TYR A 392 -10.67 0.51 -4.65
C TYR A 392 -9.90 1.62 -5.37
N THR A 393 -9.94 1.56 -6.70
CA THR A 393 -9.25 2.54 -7.55
C THR A 393 -10.28 3.25 -8.38
N PHE A 394 -10.27 4.58 -8.31
CA PHE A 394 -11.17 5.46 -9.05
C PHE A 394 -10.38 6.44 -9.91
N THR A 395 -10.94 6.84 -11.05
CA THR A 395 -10.36 7.92 -11.87
C THR A 395 -10.30 9.24 -11.08
N LEU A 396 -9.41 10.16 -11.47
CA LEU A 396 -9.25 11.44 -10.76
C LEU A 396 -10.51 12.32 -10.80
N GLU A 397 -11.27 12.19 -11.89
CA GLU A 397 -12.57 12.86 -12.10
C GLU A 397 -13.66 12.32 -11.17
N THR A 398 -13.51 11.09 -10.67
CA THR A 398 -14.49 10.43 -9.82
C THR A 398 -14.39 10.94 -8.38
N THR A 399 -15.24 11.92 -8.06
CA THR A 399 -15.37 12.51 -6.71
C THR A 399 -16.77 12.29 -6.14
N TRP A 400 -16.86 11.80 -4.91
CA TRP A 400 -18.12 11.59 -4.19
C TRP A 400 -18.53 12.75 -3.27
N GLN A 401 -17.84 13.89 -3.38
CA GLN A 401 -18.02 15.00 -2.44
C GLN A 401 -19.37 15.70 -2.62
N LYS A 402 -19.91 15.78 -3.85
CA LYS A 402 -21.22 16.40 -4.10
C LYS A 402 -22.35 15.56 -3.49
N GLU A 403 -22.31 14.26 -3.75
CA GLU A 403 -23.25 13.26 -3.24
C GLU A 403 -23.18 13.19 -1.72
N TRP A 404 -21.97 13.23 -1.15
CA TRP A 404 -21.80 13.27 0.29
C TRP A 404 -22.46 14.49 0.93
N HIS A 405 -22.24 15.70 0.41
CA HIS A 405 -22.89 16.91 0.94
C HIS A 405 -24.41 16.88 0.77
N ALA A 406 -24.90 16.34 -0.35
CA ALA A 406 -26.33 16.20 -0.58
C ALA A 406 -26.97 15.17 0.35
N PHE A 407 -26.28 14.07 0.63
CA PHE A 407 -26.68 13.08 1.63
C PHE A 407 -26.72 13.68 3.06
N LEU A 408 -25.74 14.50 3.44
CA LEU A 408 -25.77 15.20 4.73
C LEU A 408 -26.99 16.12 4.87
N ARG A 409 -27.43 16.78 3.77
CA ARG A 409 -28.68 17.56 3.75
C ARG A 409 -29.91 16.65 3.81
N TYR A 410 -29.91 15.54 3.09
CA TYR A 410 -30.97 14.53 3.14
C TYR A 410 -31.18 14.01 4.57
N LEU A 411 -30.10 13.75 5.31
CA LEU A 411 -30.15 13.33 6.71
C LEU A 411 -30.63 14.40 7.69
N GLN A 412 -30.83 15.67 7.30
CA GLN A 412 -31.43 16.67 8.21
C GLN A 412 -32.85 16.29 8.63
N LYS A 413 -33.55 15.50 7.81
CA LYS A 413 -34.87 14.93 8.14
C LYS A 413 -34.78 13.73 9.10
N ASP A 414 -33.60 13.15 9.27
CA ASP A 414 -33.28 12.03 10.17
C ASP A 414 -32.22 12.46 11.20
N GLN A 415 -32.70 13.18 12.22
CA GLN A 415 -31.85 13.74 13.28
C GLN A 415 -31.04 12.67 14.02
N GLN A 416 -31.54 11.43 14.10
CA GLN A 416 -30.86 10.35 14.79
C GLN A 416 -29.60 9.90 14.03
N SER A 417 -29.72 9.65 12.73
CA SER A 417 -28.57 9.28 11.89
C SER A 417 -27.58 10.44 11.74
N LEU A 418 -28.08 11.67 11.63
CA LEU A 418 -27.23 12.86 11.59
C LEU A 418 -26.41 13.02 12.89
N ALA A 419 -27.02 12.76 14.04
CA ALA A 419 -26.32 12.82 15.34
C ALA A 419 -25.20 11.77 15.46
N LEU A 420 -25.28 10.63 14.76
CA LEU A 420 -24.18 9.66 14.72
C LEU A 420 -22.95 10.25 14.02
N LEU A 421 -23.15 10.92 12.87
CA LEU A 421 -22.06 11.50 12.08
C LEU A 421 -21.32 12.64 12.80
N GLN A 422 -21.96 13.27 13.77
CA GLN A 422 -21.36 14.33 14.59
C GLN A 422 -20.48 13.79 15.73
N ARG A 423 -20.57 12.49 16.06
CA ARG A 423 -19.82 11.88 17.16
C ARG A 423 -18.45 11.37 16.68
N THR A 424 -17.39 11.78 17.37
CA THR A 424 -16.03 11.28 17.10
C THR A 424 -15.93 9.75 17.20
N GLU A 425 -16.66 9.13 18.13
CA GLU A 425 -16.70 7.67 18.31
C GLU A 425 -17.23 6.92 17.08
N PHE A 426 -18.12 7.52 16.30
CA PHE A 426 -18.59 6.93 15.05
C PHE A 426 -17.44 6.83 14.04
N TRP A 427 -16.70 7.91 13.83
CA TRP A 427 -15.59 7.94 12.88
C TRP A 427 -14.40 7.09 13.33
N LYS A 428 -14.18 6.91 14.64
CA LYS A 428 -13.26 5.90 15.16
C LYS A 428 -13.67 4.47 14.75
N LYS A 429 -14.96 4.14 14.85
CA LYS A 429 -15.49 2.84 14.37
C LYS A 429 -15.34 2.68 12.86
N VAL A 430 -15.66 3.72 12.08
CA VAL A 430 -15.45 3.74 10.63
C VAL A 430 -13.98 3.51 10.30
N GLY A 431 -13.05 4.25 10.91
CA GLY A 431 -11.62 4.08 10.70
C GLY A 431 -11.09 2.69 11.07
N LYS A 432 -11.63 2.07 12.12
CA LYS A 432 -11.30 0.68 12.49
C LYS A 432 -11.74 -0.33 11.42
N LEU A 433 -12.95 -0.17 10.89
CA LEU A 433 -13.45 -1.02 9.79
C LEU A 433 -12.68 -0.75 8.49
N TYR A 434 -12.40 0.51 8.21
CA TYR A 434 -11.69 0.98 7.02
C TYR A 434 -10.19 0.68 7.03
N GLN A 435 -9.62 0.40 8.21
CA GLN A 435 -8.19 0.16 8.42
C GLN A 435 -7.31 1.31 7.91
N HIS A 436 -7.86 2.53 7.92
CA HIS A 436 -7.20 3.75 7.49
C HIS A 436 -7.90 4.95 8.14
N LYS A 437 -7.25 6.13 8.07
CA LYS A 437 -7.82 7.39 8.54
C LYS A 437 -9.16 7.66 7.83
N ALA A 438 -10.18 8.00 8.63
CA ALA A 438 -11.54 8.23 8.17
C ALA A 438 -12.04 9.63 8.56
N PRO A 439 -11.54 10.70 7.89
CA PRO A 439 -12.03 12.05 8.14
C PRO A 439 -13.44 12.21 7.58
N VAL A 440 -14.26 13.02 8.26
CA VAL A 440 -15.68 13.25 7.91
C VAL A 440 -15.84 13.76 6.46
N GLU A 441 -14.88 14.56 5.99
CA GLU A 441 -14.85 15.14 4.65
C GLU A 441 -14.66 14.10 3.55
N GLN A 442 -14.14 12.92 3.88
CA GLN A 442 -14.03 11.77 2.97
C GLN A 442 -15.15 10.73 3.18
N GLY A 443 -16.14 11.05 4.02
CA GLY A 443 -17.20 10.12 4.42
C GLY A 443 -17.89 9.42 3.25
N GLY A 444 -18.22 10.14 2.19
CA GLY A 444 -18.85 9.55 1.00
C GLY A 444 -18.00 8.47 0.34
N LEU A 445 -16.72 8.75 0.07
CA LEU A 445 -15.80 7.78 -0.54
C LEU A 445 -15.57 6.58 0.39
N ILE A 446 -15.35 6.83 1.68
CA ILE A 446 -15.07 5.77 2.67
C ILE A 446 -16.27 4.83 2.83
N LEU A 447 -17.47 5.38 3.00
CA LEU A 447 -18.69 4.57 3.11
C LEU A 447 -18.94 3.78 1.83
N LEU A 448 -18.66 4.37 0.66
CA LEU A 448 -18.81 3.69 -0.60
C LEU A 448 -17.82 2.52 -0.76
N GLU A 449 -16.54 2.69 -0.41
CA GLU A 449 -15.57 1.60 -0.43
C GLU A 449 -15.92 0.52 0.60
N LEU A 450 -16.47 0.89 1.77
CA LEU A 450 -17.02 -0.07 2.74
C LEU A 450 -18.17 -0.89 2.13
N ILE A 451 -19.12 -0.23 1.47
CA ILE A 451 -20.22 -0.91 0.78
C ILE A 451 -19.65 -1.86 -0.28
N GLY A 452 -18.75 -1.40 -1.15
CA GLY A 452 -18.11 -2.24 -2.16
C GLY A 452 -17.42 -3.46 -1.56
N ARG A 453 -16.71 -3.29 -0.44
CA ARG A 453 -16.04 -4.38 0.27
C ARG A 453 -17.04 -5.36 0.90
N PHE A 454 -18.15 -4.90 1.46
CA PHE A 454 -19.19 -5.77 1.99
C PHE A 454 -19.86 -6.59 0.88
N PHE A 455 -20.01 -6.02 -0.32
CA PHE A 455 -20.55 -6.71 -1.48
C PHE A 455 -19.53 -7.55 -2.25
N GLY A 456 -18.23 -7.42 -1.97
CA GLY A 456 -17.17 -8.21 -2.58
C GLY A 456 -16.82 -7.77 -4.00
N LEU A 457 -16.90 -6.47 -4.31
CA LEU A 457 -16.46 -5.93 -5.59
C LEU A 457 -14.95 -6.18 -5.82
N GLU A 458 -14.55 -6.31 -7.08
CA GLU A 458 -13.17 -6.56 -7.51
C GLU A 458 -12.26 -5.35 -7.24
N ALA A 459 -11.17 -5.55 -6.51
CA ALA A 459 -10.24 -4.47 -6.16
C ALA A 459 -9.33 -4.02 -7.30
N THR A 460 -9.20 -4.82 -8.34
CA THR A 460 -8.27 -4.64 -9.47
C THR A 460 -8.86 -3.88 -10.66
N HIS A 461 -10.11 -3.44 -10.55
CA HIS A 461 -10.75 -2.61 -11.56
C HIS A 461 -10.56 -1.12 -11.27
N VAL A 462 -10.46 -0.30 -12.33
CA VAL A 462 -10.48 1.16 -12.23
C VAL A 462 -11.89 1.64 -12.47
N TYR A 463 -12.54 2.14 -11.42
CA TYR A 463 -13.95 2.47 -11.45
C TYR A 463 -14.24 3.93 -11.79
N THR A 464 -15.30 4.12 -12.57
CA THR A 464 -16.10 5.35 -12.62
C THR A 464 -17.22 5.28 -11.57
N LYS A 465 -17.95 6.38 -11.36
CA LYS A 465 -19.15 6.35 -10.49
C LYS A 465 -20.17 5.31 -10.92
N GLU A 466 -20.52 5.34 -12.21
CA GLU A 466 -21.55 4.48 -12.79
C GLU A 466 -21.16 3.01 -12.66
N SER A 467 -19.98 2.64 -13.14
CA SER A 467 -19.50 1.25 -13.07
C SER A 467 -19.44 0.70 -11.64
N PHE A 468 -19.07 1.52 -10.66
CA PHE A 468 -19.06 1.10 -9.25
C PHE A 468 -20.47 0.84 -8.71
N LEU A 469 -21.42 1.75 -8.98
CA LEU A 469 -22.81 1.60 -8.55
C LEU A 469 -23.49 0.42 -9.26
N THR A 470 -23.25 0.24 -10.56
CA THR A 470 -23.71 -0.93 -11.31
C THR A 470 -23.14 -2.22 -10.72
N GLY A 471 -21.85 -2.23 -10.35
CA GLY A 471 -21.22 -3.36 -9.67
C GLY A 471 -21.90 -3.69 -8.34
N ILE A 472 -22.24 -2.69 -7.52
CA ILE A 472 -23.02 -2.89 -6.29
C ILE A 472 -24.40 -3.48 -6.61
N GLN A 473 -25.14 -2.89 -7.55
CA GLN A 473 -26.47 -3.37 -7.94
C GLN A 473 -26.46 -4.82 -8.44
N GLN A 474 -25.43 -5.20 -9.20
CA GLN A 474 -25.27 -6.59 -9.66
C GLN A 474 -24.96 -7.54 -8.49
N ALA A 475 -24.10 -7.13 -7.55
CA ALA A 475 -23.77 -7.91 -6.36
C ALA A 475 -24.97 -8.10 -5.39
N PHE A 476 -25.99 -7.24 -5.47
CA PHE A 476 -27.29 -7.45 -4.82
C PHE A 476 -28.12 -8.55 -5.47
N ARG A 477 -28.10 -8.63 -6.81
CA ARG A 477 -28.95 -9.55 -7.60
C ARG A 477 -28.35 -10.96 -7.71
N GLN A 478 -27.06 -11.11 -7.47
CA GLN A 478 -26.33 -12.36 -7.65
C GLN A 478 -25.77 -12.90 -6.33
N GLU A 479 -25.80 -14.22 -6.15
CA GLU A 479 -24.81 -14.94 -5.36
C GLU A 479 -23.50 -14.94 -6.16
N GLN A 480 -22.67 -13.91 -6.00
CA GLN A 480 -21.58 -13.66 -6.96
C GLN A 480 -20.29 -14.48 -6.77
N LEU A 481 -19.80 -14.90 -7.95
CA LEU A 481 -18.45 -15.03 -8.49
C LEU A 481 -17.42 -15.99 -7.85
N ALA A 482 -16.93 -16.90 -8.70
CA ALA A 482 -15.80 -17.79 -8.43
C ALA A 482 -14.49 -16.98 -8.40
N ILE A 483 -14.03 -16.67 -7.20
CA ILE A 483 -12.66 -16.21 -6.96
C ILE A 483 -11.77 -17.46 -7.08
N GLY A 484 -10.62 -17.34 -7.74
CA GLY A 484 -9.63 -18.42 -7.85
C GLY A 484 -9.15 -18.93 -6.48
N THR A 485 -8.11 -19.77 -6.46
CA THR A 485 -7.67 -20.49 -5.25
C THR A 485 -7.54 -19.56 -4.03
N LEU A 486 -8.39 -19.75 -3.02
CA LEU A 486 -8.44 -18.92 -1.81
C LEU A 486 -7.43 -19.42 -0.77
N SER A 487 -6.79 -18.50 -0.04
CA SER A 487 -6.13 -18.85 1.22
C SER A 487 -7.17 -19.27 2.26
N ILE A 488 -6.74 -19.99 3.31
CA ILE A 488 -7.62 -20.36 4.44
C ILE A 488 -8.28 -19.11 5.06
N SER A 489 -7.53 -18.03 5.21
CA SER A 489 -8.05 -16.77 5.75
C SER A 489 -9.13 -16.13 4.87
N GLU A 490 -8.95 -16.18 3.55
CA GLU A 490 -9.93 -15.68 2.60
C GLU A 490 -11.15 -16.60 2.53
N TRP A 491 -10.96 -17.93 2.55
CA TRP A 491 -12.08 -18.87 2.60
C TRP A 491 -12.94 -18.64 3.84
N LEU A 492 -12.33 -18.45 5.02
CA LEU A 492 -13.08 -18.15 6.25
C LEU A 492 -13.80 -16.80 6.16
N ALA A 493 -13.17 -15.78 5.58
CA ALA A 493 -13.79 -14.48 5.36
C ALA A 493 -14.96 -14.56 4.38
N THR A 494 -14.80 -15.26 3.25
CA THR A 494 -15.83 -15.50 2.23
C THR A 494 -16.98 -16.33 2.81
N TYR A 495 -16.69 -17.42 3.51
CA TYR A 495 -17.69 -18.25 4.18
C TYR A 495 -18.50 -17.43 5.19
N ARG A 496 -17.83 -16.65 6.05
CA ARG A 496 -18.51 -15.75 6.98
C ARG A 496 -19.35 -14.72 6.24
N ASN A 497 -18.84 -14.09 5.19
CA ASN A 497 -19.56 -13.06 4.46
C ASN A 497 -20.78 -13.60 3.70
N GLN A 498 -20.68 -14.81 3.15
CA GLN A 498 -21.72 -15.39 2.30
C GLN A 498 -22.74 -16.23 3.09
N ARG A 499 -22.30 -17.06 4.03
CA ARG A 499 -23.16 -18.07 4.69
C ARG A 499 -23.64 -17.67 6.07
N PHE A 500 -22.99 -16.71 6.73
CA PHE A 500 -23.44 -16.25 8.04
C PHE A 500 -24.63 -15.30 7.87
N VAL A 501 -25.76 -15.61 8.50
CA VAL A 501 -26.99 -14.80 8.43
C VAL A 501 -26.75 -13.36 8.92
N LEU A 502 -25.86 -13.19 9.90
CA LEU A 502 -25.47 -11.89 10.43
C LEU A 502 -24.17 -11.37 9.81
N SER A 503 -23.84 -11.72 8.57
CA SER A 503 -22.70 -11.11 7.87
C SER A 503 -22.92 -9.63 7.59
N GLU A 504 -21.84 -8.86 7.43
CA GLU A 504 -21.95 -7.43 7.09
C GLU A 504 -22.71 -7.22 5.76
N LYS A 505 -22.53 -8.12 4.77
CA LYS A 505 -23.28 -8.13 3.51
C LYS A 505 -24.78 -8.29 3.74
N ASN A 506 -25.17 -9.33 4.46
CA ASN A 506 -26.58 -9.67 4.67
C ASN A 506 -27.28 -8.65 5.56
N GLN A 507 -26.60 -8.16 6.61
CA GLN A 507 -27.09 -7.05 7.43
C GLN A 507 -27.30 -5.79 6.60
N LEU A 508 -26.34 -5.41 5.75
CA LEU A 508 -26.46 -4.23 4.89
C LEU A 508 -27.61 -4.36 3.90
N ALA A 509 -27.73 -5.51 3.23
CA ALA A 509 -28.82 -5.78 2.28
C ALA A 509 -30.20 -5.76 2.97
N HIS A 510 -30.31 -6.33 4.16
CA HIS A 510 -31.54 -6.31 4.95
C HIS A 510 -31.90 -4.89 5.41
N LEU A 511 -30.92 -4.12 5.90
CA LEU A 511 -31.12 -2.71 6.28
C LEU A 511 -31.56 -1.87 5.07
N TYR A 512 -30.94 -2.09 3.92
CA TYR A 512 -31.32 -1.43 2.66
C TYR A 512 -32.80 -1.69 2.32
N GLN A 513 -33.27 -2.94 2.41
CA GLN A 513 -34.66 -3.30 2.14
C GLN A 513 -35.64 -2.63 3.13
N ILE A 514 -35.34 -2.67 4.44
CA ILE A 514 -36.15 -2.01 5.48
C ILE A 514 -36.31 -0.51 5.19
N ILE A 515 -35.22 0.16 4.80
CA ILE A 515 -35.22 1.60 4.53
C ILE A 515 -36.04 1.95 3.29
N ILE A 516 -35.92 1.16 2.21
CA ILE A 516 -36.73 1.36 0.99
C ILE A 516 -38.22 1.15 1.24
N GLU A 517 -38.57 0.14 2.05
CA GLU A 517 -39.95 -0.12 2.47
C GLU A 517 -40.50 0.91 3.46
N LYS A 518 -39.70 1.94 3.81
CA LYS A 518 -40.05 3.01 4.77
C LYS A 518 -40.47 2.47 6.14
N LYS A 519 -39.93 1.32 6.54
CA LYS A 519 -40.15 0.74 7.87
C LYS A 519 -39.25 1.42 8.90
N GLU A 520 -39.76 1.61 10.12
CA GLU A 520 -38.95 2.15 11.21
C GLU A 520 -37.85 1.17 11.65
N LEU A 521 -36.65 1.71 11.86
CA LEU A 521 -35.51 0.94 12.35
C LEU A 521 -35.48 0.96 13.89
N PRO A 522 -35.45 -0.20 14.57
CA PRO A 522 -35.30 -0.26 16.01
C PRO A 522 -34.04 0.47 16.51
N ILE A 523 -34.17 1.26 17.58
CA ILE A 523 -33.08 2.05 18.17
C ILE A 523 -31.89 1.16 18.57
N GLN A 524 -32.15 -0.08 18.98
CA GLN A 524 -31.12 -1.06 19.33
C GLN A 524 -30.22 -1.38 18.14
N ILE A 525 -30.77 -1.52 16.93
CA ILE A 525 -30.01 -1.81 15.70
C ILE A 525 -29.12 -0.63 15.33
N ILE A 526 -29.66 0.59 15.43
CA ILE A 526 -28.92 1.84 15.17
C ILE A 526 -27.73 1.96 16.12
N SER A 527 -27.89 1.54 17.38
CA SER A 527 -26.82 1.60 18.38
C SER A 527 -25.78 0.48 18.22
N PHE A 528 -26.22 -0.72 17.82
CA PHE A 528 -25.37 -1.90 17.66
C PHE A 528 -24.50 -1.83 16.40
N ALA A 529 -25.09 -1.45 15.26
CA ALA A 529 -24.43 -1.42 13.95
C ALA A 529 -24.53 -0.03 13.28
N PRO A 530 -24.07 1.06 13.93
CA PRO A 530 -24.27 2.42 13.43
C PRO A 530 -23.66 2.67 12.05
N VAL A 531 -22.50 2.06 11.77
CA VAL A 531 -21.82 2.22 10.47
C VAL A 531 -22.62 1.57 9.34
N LEU A 532 -23.15 0.37 9.57
CA LEU A 532 -23.98 -0.33 8.56
C LEU A 532 -25.29 0.41 8.31
N VAL A 533 -25.91 0.99 9.35
CA VAL A 533 -27.13 1.80 9.18
C VAL A 533 -26.87 3.04 8.33
N VAL A 534 -25.79 3.78 8.62
CA VAL A 534 -25.42 4.97 7.81
C VAL A 534 -25.05 4.56 6.38
N ALA A 535 -24.30 3.47 6.21
CA ALA A 535 -23.95 2.93 4.89
C ALA A 535 -25.20 2.53 4.09
N ALA A 536 -26.18 1.85 4.71
CA ALA A 536 -27.44 1.48 4.08
C ALA A 536 -28.23 2.73 3.63
N LYS A 537 -28.35 3.73 4.50
CA LYS A 537 -29.03 5.00 4.16
C LYS A 537 -28.34 5.74 3.02
N PHE A 538 -27.00 5.77 3.03
CA PHE A 538 -26.23 6.39 1.96
C PHE A 538 -26.39 5.65 0.65
N LEU A 539 -26.40 4.31 0.69
CA LEU A 539 -26.65 3.49 -0.48
C LEU A 539 -28.06 3.70 -1.06
N VAL A 540 -29.11 3.74 -0.22
CA VAL A 540 -30.47 4.07 -0.67
C VAL A 540 -30.47 5.44 -1.37
N TYR A 541 -29.89 6.46 -0.74
CA TYR A 541 -29.77 7.79 -1.33
C TYR A 541 -29.09 7.75 -2.72
N LEU A 542 -27.99 7.02 -2.87
CA LEU A 542 -27.27 6.87 -4.14
C LEU A 542 -28.03 6.07 -5.21
N LEU A 543 -28.99 5.23 -4.84
CA LEU A 543 -29.73 4.39 -5.81
C LEU A 543 -31.13 4.91 -6.11
N THR A 544 -31.69 5.79 -5.28
CA THR A 544 -33.07 6.30 -5.45
C THR A 544 -33.15 7.79 -5.75
N GLU A 545 -32.21 8.61 -5.28
CA GLU A 545 -32.32 10.08 -5.34
C GLU A 545 -31.36 10.72 -6.34
N THR A 546 -30.39 9.97 -6.85
CA THR A 546 -29.57 10.39 -7.99
C THR A 546 -30.16 9.78 -9.25
N GLU A 547 -30.23 10.53 -10.37
CA GLU A 547 -30.75 10.10 -11.69
C GLU A 547 -29.94 8.95 -12.36
N PHE A 548 -29.37 8.02 -11.58
CA PHE A 548 -28.85 6.75 -12.05
C PHE A 548 -30.01 5.77 -12.22
N VAL A 549 -30.72 5.92 -13.34
CA VAL A 549 -31.63 4.96 -13.98
C VAL A 549 -32.38 4.04 -13.01
N HIS A 550 -33.64 4.39 -12.74
CA HIS A 550 -34.65 3.40 -12.35
C HIS A 550 -34.62 2.25 -13.37
N PRO A 551 -34.39 0.99 -12.97
CA PRO A 551 -34.86 -0.11 -13.78
C PRO A 551 -36.39 0.00 -13.76
N SER A 552 -36.96 0.22 -14.94
CA SER A 552 -38.40 0.09 -15.18
C SER A 552 -38.97 -1.12 -14.45
N GLU A 553 -40.13 -0.95 -13.82
CA GLU A 553 -40.88 -1.89 -12.98
C GLU A 553 -41.29 -3.24 -13.62
N ASN A 554 -40.68 -3.68 -14.73
CA ASN A 554 -41.01 -4.94 -15.39
C ASN A 554 -39.83 -5.92 -15.35
N THR A 555 -39.53 -6.49 -14.18
CA THR A 555 -38.92 -7.84 -14.06
C THR A 555 -38.92 -8.31 -12.61
N LEU A 556 -40.12 -8.54 -12.07
CA LEU A 556 -40.37 -9.48 -10.98
C LEU A 556 -41.54 -10.37 -11.43
N GLN A 557 -41.21 -11.35 -12.27
CA GLN A 557 -41.94 -12.61 -12.40
C GLN A 557 -40.92 -13.73 -12.39
#